data_AF-A5N6V4-F1
#
_entry.id   AF-A5N6V4-F1
#
_cell.length_a   1.000
_cell.length_b   1.000
_cell.length_c   1.000
_cell.angle_alpha   90.00
_cell.angle_beta   90.00
_cell.angle_gamma   90.00
#
_symmetry.space_group_name_H-M   'P 1'
#
loop_
_entity.id
_entity.type
_entity.pdbx_description
1 polymer ?
#
loop_
_entity_poly.entity_id
_entity_poly.type
_entity_poly.pdbx_seq_one_letter_code
_entity_poly.pdbx_strand_id
1 'polypeptide(L)'
;MYNSIILWAIIGIAALSVDIITSSFLFVWFTVGAIGAIIAEILNYPFITQFMVFLVISVVLIAICYPIVKKNIKKYVKPTPLREETYVGKEVIVDEEMVKNKALRIDGVYWNIKNQGDTLKKGDTVKVTALEGNRLIIKKI
;
A
#
# COMPACT_ATOMS: atom_id res chain seq x y z
N MET A 1 -33.23 -30.67 5.55
CA MET A 1 -33.01 -29.49 6.41
C MET A 1 -31.54 -29.20 6.74
N TYR A 2 -30.58 -30.11 6.45
CA TYR A 2 -29.14 -29.86 6.68
C TYR A 2 -28.31 -29.67 5.40
N ASN A 3 -28.88 -29.96 4.22
CA ASN A 3 -28.16 -29.88 2.95
C ASN A 3 -27.70 -28.45 2.62
N SER A 4 -28.50 -27.44 2.98
CA SER A 4 -28.16 -26.06 2.67
C SER A 4 -27.10 -25.51 3.65
N ILE A 5 -27.09 -25.95 4.92
CA ILE A 5 -26.03 -25.57 5.89
C ILE A 5 -24.66 -26.07 5.40
N ILE A 6 -24.59 -27.33 4.98
CA ILE A 6 -23.35 -27.94 4.48
C ILE A 6 -22.89 -27.19 3.21
N LEU A 7 -23.81 -26.84 2.32
CA LEU A 7 -23.51 -26.06 1.12
C LEU A 7 -22.93 -24.69 1.46
N TRP A 8 -23.56 -23.94 2.38
CA TRP A 8 -23.07 -22.63 2.80
C TRP A 8 -21.74 -22.70 3.55
N ALA A 9 -21.52 -23.74 4.35
CA ALA A 9 -20.24 -23.98 5.01
C ALA A 9 -19.12 -24.25 3.99
N ILE A 10 -19.38 -25.09 2.98
CA ILE A 10 -18.42 -25.37 1.89
C ILE A 10 -18.11 -24.09 1.12
N ILE A 11 -19.12 -23.28 0.77
CA ILE A 11 -18.92 -22.01 0.08
C ILE A 11 -18.07 -21.04 0.93
N GLY A 12 -18.37 -20.93 2.22
CA GLY A 12 -17.63 -20.06 3.14
C GLY A 12 -16.15 -20.46 3.28
N ILE A 13 -15.87 -21.77 3.36
CA ILE A 13 -14.50 -22.30 3.42
C ILE A 13 -13.78 -22.09 2.09
N ALA A 14 -14.42 -22.40 0.97
CA ALA A 14 -13.84 -22.22 -0.35
C ALA A 14 -13.50 -20.75 -0.63
N ALA A 15 -14.40 -19.83 -0.28
CA ALA A 15 -14.15 -18.39 -0.38
C ALA A 15 -12.92 -17.98 0.44
N LEU A 16 -12.81 -18.45 1.68
CA LEU A 16 -11.67 -18.16 2.55
C LEU A 16 -10.35 -18.72 1.95
N SER A 17 -10.37 -19.95 1.42
CA SER A 17 -9.21 -20.53 0.73
C SER A 17 -8.77 -19.71 -0.48
N VAL A 18 -9.72 -19.24 -1.31
CA VAL A 18 -9.41 -18.37 -2.45
C VAL A 18 -8.85 -17.02 -1.99
N ASP A 19 -9.34 -16.48 -0.88
CA ASP A 19 -8.83 -15.22 -0.34
C ASP A 19 -7.35 -15.33 0.07
N ILE A 20 -6.98 -16.44 0.73
CA ILE A 20 -5.60 -16.72 1.14
C ILE A 20 -4.68 -16.80 -0.08
N ILE A 21 -5.12 -17.47 -1.15
CA ILE A 21 -4.34 -17.63 -2.38
C ILE A 21 -4.17 -16.29 -3.11
N THR A 22 -5.25 -15.49 -3.17
CA THR A 22 -5.28 -14.26 -3.99
C THR A 22 -4.87 -13.02 -3.19
N SER A 23 -4.72 -13.13 -1.87
CA SER A 23 -4.44 -12.03 -0.94
C SER A 23 -5.31 -10.78 -1.17
N SER A 24 -6.56 -11.00 -1.62
CA SER A 24 -7.42 -9.95 -2.15
C SER A 24 -8.37 -9.33 -1.12
N PHE A 25 -8.47 -9.89 0.10
CA PHE A 25 -9.38 -9.43 1.17
C PHE A 25 -10.84 -9.25 0.71
N LEU A 26 -11.22 -9.89 -0.38
CA LEU A 26 -12.51 -9.71 -1.05
C LEU A 26 -13.42 -10.90 -0.76
N PHE A 27 -12.86 -12.10 -0.74
CA PHE A 27 -13.60 -13.34 -0.52
C PHE A 27 -13.98 -13.57 0.95
N VAL A 28 -13.27 -12.93 1.89
CA VAL A 28 -13.63 -12.94 3.33
C VAL A 28 -15.05 -12.43 3.57
N TRP A 29 -15.51 -11.43 2.80
CA TRP A 29 -16.87 -10.89 2.93
C TRP A 29 -17.96 -11.85 2.43
N PHE A 30 -17.60 -12.76 1.52
CA PHE A 30 -18.48 -13.85 1.11
C PHE A 30 -18.62 -14.92 2.20
N THR A 31 -17.56 -15.16 2.99
CA THR A 31 -17.66 -16.02 4.19
C THR A 31 -18.63 -15.44 5.22
N VAL A 32 -18.60 -14.13 5.48
CA VAL A 32 -19.56 -13.48 6.38
C VAL A 32 -20.99 -13.55 5.84
N GLY A 33 -21.18 -13.37 4.52
CA GLY A 33 -22.47 -13.57 3.86
C GLY A 33 -23.00 -15.00 4.03
N ALA A 34 -22.13 -16.00 3.89
CA ALA A 34 -22.50 -17.42 4.04
C ALA A 34 -22.96 -17.73 5.47
N ILE A 35 -22.31 -17.14 6.48
CA ILE A 35 -22.76 -17.24 7.89
C ILE A 35 -24.16 -16.64 8.05
N GLY A 36 -24.44 -15.49 7.41
CA GLY A 36 -25.78 -14.90 7.41
C GLY A 36 -26.85 -15.81 6.79
N ALA A 37 -26.50 -16.52 5.70
CA ALA A 37 -27.40 -17.49 5.07
C ALA A 37 -27.66 -18.71 5.97
N ILE A 38 -26.64 -19.20 6.70
CA ILE A 38 -26.80 -20.26 7.71
C ILE A 38 -27.75 -19.83 8.82
N ILE A 39 -27.65 -18.58 9.30
CA ILE A 39 -28.57 -18.03 10.31
C ILE A 39 -30.01 -17.99 9.77
N ALA A 40 -30.20 -17.59 8.51
CA ALA A 40 -31.51 -17.60 7.87
C ALA A 40 -32.09 -19.03 7.74
N GLU A 41 -31.24 -20.02 7.49
CA GLU A 41 -31.65 -21.43 7.47
C GLU A 41 -32.03 -21.96 8.86
N ILE A 42 -31.29 -21.59 9.91
CA ILE A 42 -31.63 -21.92 11.31
C ILE A 42 -33.01 -21.35 11.68
N LEU A 43 -33.34 -20.17 11.15
CA LEU A 43 -34.64 -19.53 11.30
C LEU A 43 -35.75 -20.14 10.40
N ASN A 44 -35.46 -21.24 9.68
CA ASN A 44 -36.37 -21.93 8.77
C ASN A 44 -36.87 -21.08 7.58
N TYR A 45 -36.10 -20.07 7.15
CA TYR A 45 -36.43 -19.34 5.93
C TYR A 45 -36.14 -20.16 4.67
N PRO A 46 -36.90 -19.95 3.58
CA PRO A 46 -36.71 -20.65 2.32
C PRO A 46 -35.37 -20.28 1.68
N PHE A 47 -34.87 -21.17 0.80
CA PHE A 47 -33.59 -21.01 0.11
C PHE A 47 -33.43 -19.66 -0.61
N ILE A 48 -34.52 -19.12 -1.17
CA ILE A 48 -34.50 -17.83 -1.86
C ILE A 48 -34.14 -16.68 -0.90
N THR A 49 -34.61 -16.72 0.34
CA THR A 49 -34.32 -15.72 1.36
C THR A 49 -32.88 -15.85 1.84
N GLN A 50 -32.39 -17.09 2.01
CA GLN A 50 -30.98 -17.35 2.36
C GLN A 50 -30.02 -16.77 1.31
N PHE A 51 -30.33 -16.97 0.02
CA PHE A 51 -29.54 -16.43 -1.08
C PHE A 51 -29.56 -14.90 -1.12
N MET A 52 -30.74 -14.29 -0.89
CA MET A 52 -30.86 -12.83 -0.81
C MET A 52 -30.06 -12.26 0.37
N VAL A 53 -30.13 -12.91 1.54
CA VAL A 53 -29.36 -12.52 2.73
C VAL A 53 -27.85 -12.59 2.46
N PHE A 54 -27.38 -13.70 1.87
CA PHE A 54 -25.99 -13.86 1.44
C PHE A 54 -25.55 -12.70 0.53
N LEU A 55 -26.31 -12.45 -0.53
CA LEU A 55 -25.97 -11.46 -1.54
C LEU A 55 -25.96 -10.03 -0.96
N VAL A 56 -26.97 -9.68 -0.17
CA VAL A 56 -27.06 -8.36 0.46
C VAL A 56 -25.92 -8.15 1.45
N ILE A 57 -25.64 -9.11 2.33
CA ILE A 57 -24.57 -8.98 3.33
C ILE A 57 -23.21 -8.83 2.64
N SER A 58 -22.89 -9.69 1.66
CA SER A 58 -21.62 -9.62 0.96
C SER A 58 -21.45 -8.32 0.17
N VAL A 59 -22.47 -7.87 -0.56
CA VAL A 59 -22.41 -6.62 -1.33
C VAL A 59 -22.26 -5.41 -0.41
N VAL A 60 -23.00 -5.35 0.70
CA VAL A 60 -22.91 -4.24 1.66
C VAL A 60 -21.53 -4.19 2.32
N LEU A 61 -21.01 -5.35 2.76
CA LEU A 61 -19.67 -5.44 3.34
C LEU A 61 -18.59 -5.03 2.34
N ILE A 62 -18.66 -5.49 1.09
CA ILE A 62 -17.71 -5.09 0.05
C ILE A 62 -17.81 -3.60 -0.22
N ALA A 63 -19.02 -3.04 -0.38
CA ALA A 63 -19.23 -1.63 -0.67
C ALA A 63 -18.67 -0.70 0.44
N ILE A 64 -18.75 -1.12 1.70
CA ILE A 64 -18.27 -0.35 2.85
C ILE A 64 -16.78 -0.61 3.11
N CYS A 65 -16.35 -1.88 3.13
CA CYS A 65 -14.99 -2.23 3.50
C CYS A 65 -13.99 -2.04 2.37
N TYR A 66 -14.36 -2.21 1.10
CA TYR A 66 -13.46 -1.96 -0.04
C TYR A 66 -12.88 -0.53 -0.06
N PRO A 67 -13.66 0.57 0.09
CA PRO A 67 -13.08 1.91 0.15
C PRO A 67 -12.23 2.12 1.41
N ILE A 68 -12.59 1.50 2.53
CA ILE A 68 -11.82 1.59 3.79
C ILE A 68 -10.48 0.87 3.67
N VAL A 69 -10.45 -0.34 3.12
CA VAL A 69 -9.23 -1.13 2.90
C VAL A 69 -8.33 -0.40 1.90
N LYS A 70 -8.87 0.08 0.77
CA LYS A 70 -8.09 0.86 -0.21
C LYS A 70 -7.52 2.16 0.38
N LYS A 71 -8.28 2.85 1.23
CA LYS A 71 -7.84 4.09 1.90
C LYS A 71 -6.79 3.81 2.97
N ASN A 72 -6.91 2.71 3.72
CA ASN A 72 -5.98 2.36 4.79
C ASN A 72 -4.71 1.69 4.28
N ILE A 73 -4.75 0.88 3.21
CA ILE A 73 -3.53 0.36 2.58
C ILE A 73 -2.64 1.52 2.10
N LYS A 74 -3.21 2.60 1.54
CA LYS A 74 -2.45 3.82 1.23
C LYS A 74 -1.92 4.59 2.44
N LYS A 75 -2.45 4.33 3.64
CA LYS A 75 -2.07 5.01 4.88
C LYS A 75 -1.03 4.23 5.69
N TYR A 76 -1.01 2.90 5.57
CA TYR A 76 -0.08 2.00 6.27
C TYR A 76 1.08 1.54 5.38
N VAL A 77 0.90 1.50 4.06
CA VAL A 77 2.02 1.54 3.12
C VAL A 77 2.39 3.01 2.99
N LYS A 78 3.11 3.55 3.98
CA LYS A 78 4.10 4.58 3.65
C LYS A 78 4.87 3.97 2.47
N PRO A 79 4.93 4.64 1.29
CA PRO A 79 5.80 4.16 0.24
C PRO A 79 7.14 3.91 0.91
N THR A 80 7.65 2.68 0.81
CA THR A 80 8.99 2.37 1.26
C THR A 80 9.84 3.53 0.77
N PRO A 81 10.47 4.34 1.65
CA PRO A 81 11.23 5.47 1.17
C PRO A 81 12.19 4.88 0.15
N LEU A 82 12.09 5.33 -1.11
CA LEU A 82 13.07 4.96 -2.09
C LEU A 82 14.42 5.32 -1.43
N ARG A 83 15.47 4.51 -1.61
CA ARG A 83 16.80 4.76 -1.00
C ARG A 83 17.29 6.20 -1.19
N GLU A 84 16.72 6.86 -2.19
CA GLU A 84 16.76 8.26 -2.58
C GLU A 84 16.37 9.26 -1.47
N GLU A 85 15.36 8.97 -0.63
CA GLU A 85 14.94 9.82 0.49
C GLU A 85 15.86 9.68 1.71
N THR A 86 16.62 8.59 1.82
CA THR A 86 17.63 8.38 2.89
C THR A 86 18.84 9.31 2.74
N TYR A 87 19.01 9.93 1.56
CA TYR A 87 20.08 10.89 1.35
C TYR A 87 19.78 12.28 1.92
N VAL A 88 18.51 12.59 2.23
CA VAL A 88 18.12 13.85 2.84
C VAL A 88 18.73 13.94 4.25
N GLY A 89 19.50 15.00 4.50
CA GLY A 89 20.23 15.23 5.74
C GLY A 89 21.69 14.80 5.73
N LYS A 90 22.18 14.08 4.70
CA LYS A 90 23.61 13.77 4.57
C LYS A 90 24.42 15.01 4.19
N GLU A 91 25.60 15.11 4.77
CA GLU A 91 26.59 16.13 4.51
C GLU A 91 27.72 15.52 3.66
N VAL A 92 28.06 16.16 2.56
CA VAL A 92 29.05 15.68 1.59
C VAL A 92 29.98 16.81 1.22
N ILE A 93 31.27 16.50 1.11
CA ILE A 93 32.30 17.43 0.65
C ILE A 93 32.32 17.41 -0.88
N VAL A 94 32.21 18.58 -1.49
CA VAL A 94 32.16 18.72 -2.94
C VAL A 94 33.57 18.59 -3.54
N ASP A 95 33.73 17.65 -4.47
CA ASP A 95 34.95 17.50 -5.27
C ASP A 95 34.87 18.30 -6.59
N GLU A 96 36.01 18.50 -7.24
CA GLU A 96 36.17 19.25 -8.50
C GLU A 96 35.32 18.64 -9.63
N GLU A 97 35.24 17.32 -9.70
CA GLU A 97 34.39 16.59 -10.66
C GLU A 97 32.89 16.82 -10.41
N MET A 98 32.50 17.01 -9.15
CA MET A 98 31.10 17.23 -8.77
C MET A 98 30.62 18.63 -9.15
N VAL A 99 31.50 19.63 -9.04
CA VAL A 99 31.23 21.00 -9.52
C VAL A 99 31.04 21.02 -11.04
N LYS A 100 31.91 20.31 -11.78
CA LYS A 100 31.87 20.28 -13.25
C LYS A 100 30.64 19.56 -13.79
N ASN A 101 30.29 18.42 -13.19
CA ASN A 101 29.18 17.57 -13.66
C ASN A 101 27.81 17.96 -13.06
N LYS A 102 27.75 18.93 -12.14
CA LYS A 102 26.54 19.27 -11.36
C LYS A 102 25.88 18.01 -10.77
N ALA A 103 26.71 17.11 -10.25
CA ALA A 103 26.29 15.85 -9.66
C ALA A 103 27.06 15.60 -8.36
N LEU A 104 26.37 15.13 -7.33
CA LEU A 104 26.96 14.80 -6.03
C LEU A 104 27.09 13.29 -5.89
N ARG A 105 28.25 12.81 -5.42
CA ARG A 105 28.45 11.38 -5.19
C ARG A 105 28.10 11.04 -3.74
N ILE A 106 27.10 10.18 -3.54
CA ILE A 106 26.70 9.70 -2.22
C ILE A 106 26.72 8.17 -2.22
N ASP A 107 27.43 7.57 -1.26
CA ASP A 107 27.62 6.11 -1.14
C ASP A 107 28.07 5.44 -2.45
N GLY A 108 28.89 6.14 -3.24
CA GLY A 108 29.41 5.64 -4.52
C GLY A 108 28.54 5.92 -5.75
N VAL A 109 27.33 6.45 -5.59
CA VAL A 109 26.39 6.74 -6.69
C VAL A 109 26.34 8.24 -6.98
N TYR A 110 26.40 8.61 -8.26
CA TYR A 110 26.25 10.00 -8.71
C TYR A 110 24.78 10.39 -8.82
N TRP A 111 24.39 11.45 -8.11
CA TRP A 111 23.05 12.02 -8.13
C TRP A 111 23.06 13.40 -8.76
N ASN A 112 22.09 13.69 -9.62
CA ASN A 112 21.89 15.03 -10.14
C ASN A 112 21.49 15.97 -9.00
N ILE A 113 22.14 17.13 -8.92
CA ILE A 113 21.84 18.12 -7.89
C ILE A 113 21.20 19.37 -8.48
N LYS A 114 20.30 19.97 -7.70
CA LYS A 114 19.79 21.32 -7.91
C LYS A 114 20.21 22.15 -6.71
N ASN A 115 21.07 23.11 -6.97
CA ASN A 115 21.60 23.98 -5.95
C ASN A 115 20.56 25.06 -5.58
N GLN A 116 20.25 25.19 -4.30
CA GLN A 116 19.33 26.20 -3.78
C GLN A 116 20.14 27.34 -3.14
N GLY A 117 20.89 28.08 -3.96
CA GLY A 117 21.73 29.19 -3.50
C GLY A 117 23.03 29.37 -4.29
N ASP A 118 24.11 29.62 -3.54
CA ASP A 118 25.42 30.07 -4.03
C ASP A 118 26.17 29.03 -4.86
N THR A 119 26.97 29.50 -5.84
CA THR A 119 27.86 28.65 -6.65
C THR A 119 28.72 27.71 -5.81
N LEU A 120 28.66 26.41 -6.14
CA LEU A 120 29.45 25.35 -5.52
C LEU A 120 30.93 25.52 -5.91
N LYS A 121 31.82 25.50 -4.93
CA LYS A 121 33.27 25.42 -5.14
C LYS A 121 33.80 24.11 -4.57
N LYS A 122 34.96 23.68 -5.09
CA LYS A 122 35.67 22.51 -4.55
C LYS A 122 35.98 22.74 -3.08
N GLY A 123 35.74 21.72 -2.25
CA GLY A 123 35.97 21.77 -0.81
C GLY A 123 34.81 22.35 0.00
N ASP A 124 33.75 22.83 -0.66
CA ASP A 124 32.53 23.25 0.04
C ASP A 124 31.82 22.03 0.65
N THR A 125 31.29 22.19 1.85
CA THR A 125 30.43 21.18 2.48
C THR A 125 28.98 21.51 2.17
N VAL A 126 28.25 20.53 1.65
CA VAL A 126 26.84 20.70 1.27
C VAL A 126 25.98 19.68 1.99
N LYS A 127 24.78 20.11 2.35
CA LYS A 127 23.75 19.26 2.95
C LYS A 127 22.58 19.08 2.01
N VAL A 128 22.15 17.85 1.85
CA VAL A 128 20.93 17.53 1.12
C VAL A 128 19.73 17.95 1.98
N THR A 129 18.93 18.87 1.48
CA THR A 129 17.76 19.43 2.20
C THR A 129 16.45 18.78 1.76
N ALA A 130 16.34 18.35 0.51
CA ALA A 130 15.16 17.72 -0.05
C ALA A 130 15.48 16.88 -1.29
N LEU A 131 14.53 16.06 -1.71
CA LEU A 131 14.52 15.35 -2.98
C LEU A 131 13.37 15.89 -3.84
N GLU A 132 13.65 16.37 -5.05
CA GLU A 132 12.66 16.88 -6.01
C GLU A 132 12.70 16.00 -7.27
N GLY A 133 11.89 14.93 -7.27
CA GLY A 133 11.91 13.91 -8.32
C GLY A 133 13.22 13.12 -8.29
N ASN A 134 13.97 13.11 -9.39
CA ASN A 134 15.29 12.47 -9.51
C ASN A 134 16.47 13.45 -9.28
N ARG A 135 16.23 14.53 -8.53
CA ARG A 135 17.25 15.55 -8.25
C ARG A 135 17.32 15.83 -6.75
N LEU A 136 18.53 15.85 -6.20
CA LEU A 136 18.78 16.23 -4.82
C LEU A 136 18.88 17.75 -4.71
N ILE A 137 18.11 18.33 -3.78
CA ILE A 137 18.23 19.74 -3.42
C ILE A 137 19.30 19.87 -2.36
N ILE A 138 20.33 20.64 -2.66
CA ILE A 138 21.46 20.86 -1.75
C ILE A 138 21.56 22.31 -1.32
N LYS A 139 22.02 22.51 -0.09
CA LYS A 139 22.34 23.81 0.48
C LYS A 139 23.75 23.77 1.05
N LYS A 140 24.55 24.79 0.74
CA LYS A 140 25.87 24.98 1.32
C LYS A 140 25.76 25.26 2.83
N ILE A 141 26.62 24.62 3.62
CA ILE A 141 26.84 24.93 5.04
C ILE A 141 28.06 25.85 5.15
#